data_AF-A0A090X8X3-F1
#
_entry.id   AF-A0A090X8X3-F1
#
_cell.length_a   1.000
_cell.length_b   1.000
_cell.length_c   1.000
_cell.angle_alpha   90.00
_cell.angle_beta   90.00
_cell.angle_gamma   90.00
#
_symmetry.space_group_name_H-M   'P 1'
#
loop_
_entity.id
_entity.type
_entity.pdbx_description
1 polymer ?
#
loop_
_entity_poly.entity_id
_entity_poly.type
_entity_poly.pdbx_seq_one_letter_code
_entity_poly.pdbx_strand_id
1 'polypeptide(L)'
;LDIVLCWVPSHVGIPGNEAADCAASSANDRKIDTHQIPYKDYHNSLKRCIKAKWQLQWNNETDNKLHAIKPFLGEWESARHRERFYEVVLCRLRIGHTRLTHGHLLSGEDAPECVHCNLPLKYNVHTH
;
A
#
# COMPACT_ATOMS: atom_id res chain seq x y z
N LEU A 1 21.64 33.71 3.84
CA LEU A 1 22.64 32.76 4.38
C LEU A 1 23.03 31.89 3.21
N ASP A 2 24.15 32.20 2.56
CA ASP A 2 24.69 31.35 1.51
C ASP A 2 25.53 30.27 2.16
N ILE A 3 25.18 29.01 1.88
CA ILE A 3 25.88 27.83 2.38
C ILE A 3 26.65 27.23 1.23
N VAL A 4 27.97 27.08 1.40
CA VAL A 4 28.85 26.41 0.44
C VAL A 4 29.25 25.06 1.01
N LEU A 5 29.04 24.00 0.23
CA LEU A 5 29.46 22.64 0.57
C LEU A 5 30.79 22.34 -0.13
N CYS A 6 31.77 21.87 0.63
CA CYS A 6 33.09 21.48 0.13
C CYS A 6 33.39 20.04 0.52
N TRP A 7 33.94 19.28 -0.43
CA TRP A 7 34.44 17.94 -0.17
C TRP A 7 35.91 18.02 0.23
N VAL A 8 36.26 17.34 1.32
CA VAL A 8 37.62 17.30 1.85
C VAL A 8 38.08 15.84 1.86
N PRO A 9 39.32 15.55 1.40
CA PRO A 9 39.91 14.22 1.54
C PRO A 9 40.07 13.83 3.02
N SER A 10 39.78 12.56 3.32
CA SER A 10 39.87 12.02 4.68
C SER A 10 41.33 12.02 5.18
N HIS A 11 41.54 12.38 6.45
CA HIS A 11 42.84 12.34 7.16
C HIS A 11 43.96 13.22 6.58
N VAL A 12 43.65 14.45 6.14
CA VAL A 12 44.63 15.38 5.58
C VAL A 12 45.18 16.38 6.61
N GLY A 13 45.14 16.08 7.93
CA GLY A 13 45.71 16.99 8.92
C GLY A 13 44.88 18.24 9.17
N ILE A 14 43.68 18.35 8.60
CA ILE A 14 42.84 19.54 8.77
C ILE A 14 42.23 19.48 10.17
N PRO A 15 42.61 20.39 11.10
CA PRO A 15 42.28 20.22 12.51
C PRO A 15 40.76 20.13 12.77
N GLY A 16 39.95 20.85 12.00
CA GLY A 16 38.49 20.80 12.10
C GLY A 16 37.87 19.49 11.61
N ASN A 17 38.41 18.90 10.54
CA ASN A 17 37.96 17.59 10.04
C ASN A 17 38.39 16.47 11.00
N GLU A 18 39.63 16.50 11.48
CA GLU A 18 40.14 15.53 12.43
C GLU A 18 39.40 15.58 13.77
N ALA A 19 39.09 16.78 14.27
CA ALA A 19 38.27 16.94 15.46
C ALA A 19 36.86 16.35 15.27
N ALA A 20 36.26 16.52 14.09
CA ALA A 20 34.96 15.92 13.76
C ALA A 20 35.05 14.38 13.67
N ASP A 21 36.08 13.84 13.03
CA ASP A 21 36.33 12.40 12.91
C ASP A 21 36.60 11.75 14.29
N CYS A 22 37.39 12.41 15.15
CA CYS A 22 37.62 11.97 16.52
C CYS A 22 36.33 11.99 17.36
N ALA A 23 35.49 13.03 17.20
CA ALA A 23 34.21 13.13 17.88
C ALA A 23 33.22 12.04 17.42
N ALA A 24 33.17 11.76 16.12
CA ALA A 24 32.37 10.66 15.57
C ALA A 24 32.87 9.30 16.06
N SER A 25 34.19 9.09 16.09
CA SER A 25 34.79 7.85 16.59
C SER A 25 34.51 7.62 18.08
N SER A 26 34.51 8.69 18.88
CA SER A 26 34.17 8.67 20.31
C SER A 26 32.67 8.41 20.58
N ALA A 27 31.81 8.51 19.56
CA ALA A 27 30.39 8.23 19.69
C ALA A 27 30.07 6.72 19.72
N ASN A 28 30.96 5.86 19.23
CA ASN A 28 30.76 4.40 19.26
C ASN A 28 30.72 3.82 20.68
N ASP A 29 31.43 4.45 21.63
CA ASP A 29 31.47 4.01 23.03
C ASP A 29 30.30 4.59 23.86
N ARG A 30 29.44 5.41 23.25
CA ARG A 30 28.29 6.00 23.94
C ARG A 30 27.14 5.02 23.96
N LYS A 31 26.53 4.86 25.14
CA LYS A 31 25.27 4.13 25.30
C LYS A 31 24.19 4.85 24.48
N ILE A 32 23.56 4.14 23.54
CA ILE A 32 22.50 4.69 22.69
C ILE A 32 21.36 5.17 23.60
N ASP A 33 21.13 6.48 23.64
CA ASP A 33 19.98 7.07 24.34
C ASP A 33 18.76 7.02 23.41
N THR A 34 17.90 6.03 23.63
CA THR A 34 16.65 5.88 22.86
C THR A 34 15.53 6.78 23.37
N HIS A 35 15.69 7.45 24.52
CA HIS A 35 14.65 8.31 25.10
C HIS A 35 14.44 9.62 24.34
N GLN A 36 15.42 10.04 23.52
CA GLN A 36 15.35 11.28 22.75
C GLN A 36 15.03 11.10 21.27
N ILE A 37 14.74 9.88 20.81
CA ILE A 37 14.32 9.66 19.43
C ILE A 37 12.94 10.30 19.25
N PRO A 38 12.79 11.29 18.33
CA PRO A 38 11.50 11.90 18.08
C PRO A 38 10.46 10.83 17.75
N TYR A 39 9.29 10.89 18.39
CA TYR A 39 8.23 9.91 18.17
C TYR A 39 7.88 9.73 16.67
N LYS A 40 8.05 10.81 15.88
CA LYS A 40 7.86 10.86 14.43
C LYS A 40 8.67 9.81 13.67
N ASP A 41 9.85 9.45 14.15
CA ASP A 41 10.72 8.47 13.49
C ASP A 41 10.10 7.07 13.53
N TYR A 42 9.30 6.77 14.56
CA TYR A 42 8.55 5.53 14.67
C TYR A 42 7.32 5.49 13.74
N HIS A 43 6.80 6.63 13.26
CA HIS A 43 5.57 6.64 12.45
C HIS A 43 5.69 5.79 11.19
N ASN A 44 6.82 5.86 10.48
CA ASN A 44 7.00 5.12 9.23
C ASN A 44 7.06 3.62 9.49
N SER A 45 7.80 3.21 10.52
CA SER A 45 7.88 1.82 10.98
C SER A 45 6.51 1.29 11.41
N LEU A 46 5.76 2.06 12.20
CA LEU A 46 4.41 1.71 12.64
C LEU A 46 3.45 1.59 11.45
N LYS A 47 3.42 2.56 10.53
CA LYS A 47 2.60 2.50 9.32
C LYS A 47 2.91 1.26 8.49
N ARG A 48 4.18 0.90 8.34
CA ARG A 48 4.61 -0.31 7.64
C ARG A 48 4.11 -1.57 8.34
N CYS A 49 4.27 -1.66 9.67
CA CYS A 49 3.78 -2.79 10.45
C CYS A 49 2.26 -2.95 10.36
N ILE A 50 1.51 -1.85 10.45
CA ILE A 50 0.05 -1.85 10.29
C ILE A 50 -0.35 -2.33 8.90
N LYS A 51 0.27 -1.79 7.84
CA LYS A 51 0.02 -2.23 6.46
C LYS A 51 0.33 -3.71 6.25
N ALA A 52 1.43 -4.20 6.81
CA ALA A 52 1.81 -5.62 6.71
C ALA A 52 0.79 -6.53 7.41
N LYS A 53 0.33 -6.16 8.61
CA LYS A 53 -0.72 -6.90 9.32
C LYS A 53 -2.04 -6.88 8.55
N TRP A 54 -2.41 -5.73 7.99
CA TRP A 54 -3.62 -5.61 7.18
C TRP A 54 -3.54 -6.47 5.91
N GLN A 55 -2.39 -6.48 5.23
CA GLN A 55 -2.16 -7.35 4.08
C GLN A 55 -2.25 -8.82 4.44
N LEU A 56 -1.72 -9.24 5.60
CA LEU A 56 -1.83 -10.61 6.07
C LEU A 56 -3.29 -11.02 6.30
N GLN A 57 -4.08 -10.14 6.92
CA GLN A 57 -5.52 -10.37 7.08
C GLN A 57 -6.22 -10.46 5.72
N TRP A 58 -5.88 -9.56 4.81
CA TRP A 58 -6.44 -9.52 3.47
C TRP A 58 -6.14 -10.78 2.64
N ASN A 59 -4.94 -11.33 2.76
CA ASN A 59 -4.55 -12.57 2.09
C ASN A 59 -5.40 -13.79 2.53
N ASN A 60 -6.02 -13.72 3.71
CA ASN A 60 -6.86 -14.79 4.22
C ASN A 60 -8.32 -14.70 3.73
N GLU A 61 -8.67 -13.65 2.98
CA GLU A 61 -10.02 -13.52 2.42
C GLU A 61 -10.22 -14.48 1.24
N THR A 62 -11.22 -15.36 1.34
CA THR A 62 -11.46 -16.40 0.32
C THR A 62 -12.73 -16.19 -0.50
N ASP A 63 -13.74 -15.49 0.04
CA ASP A 63 -15.02 -15.22 -0.65
C ASP A 63 -15.25 -13.72 -0.91
N ASN A 64 -14.16 -12.97 -1.09
CA ASN A 64 -14.23 -11.55 -1.39
C ASN A 64 -13.89 -11.30 -2.87
N LYS A 65 -14.90 -10.88 -3.65
CA LYS A 65 -14.71 -10.54 -5.08
C LYS A 65 -13.64 -9.48 -5.30
N LEU A 66 -13.48 -8.54 -4.38
CA LEU A 66 -12.45 -7.50 -4.46
C LEU A 66 -11.05 -8.08 -4.20
N HIS A 67 -10.91 -9.02 -3.28
CA HIS A 67 -9.62 -9.69 -3.01
C HIS A 67 -9.12 -10.44 -4.24
N ALA A 68 -10.00 -11.18 -4.92
CA ALA A 68 -9.66 -11.90 -6.15
C ALA A 68 -9.07 -10.99 -7.25
N ILE A 69 -9.50 -9.72 -7.30
CA ILE A 69 -9.06 -8.75 -8.33
C ILE A 69 -7.88 -7.91 -7.81
N LYS A 70 -7.82 -7.64 -6.50
CA LYS A 70 -6.79 -6.84 -5.85
C LYS A 70 -6.22 -7.59 -4.64
N PRO A 71 -5.30 -8.54 -4.87
CA PRO A 71 -4.66 -9.28 -3.78
C PRO A 71 -3.73 -8.39 -2.95
N PHE A 72 -3.17 -7.33 -3.53
CA PHE A 72 -2.26 -6.42 -2.81
C PHE A 72 -2.94 -5.10 -2.46
N LEU A 73 -2.98 -4.80 -1.16
CA LEU A 73 -3.45 -3.54 -0.60
C LEU A 73 -2.51 -2.40 -0.99
N GLY A 74 -3.07 -1.34 -1.53
CA GLY A 74 -2.33 -0.20 -2.05
C GLY A 74 -3.21 0.64 -2.95
N GLU A 75 -2.66 1.76 -3.44
CA GLU A 75 -3.35 2.59 -4.41
C GLU A 75 -3.70 1.77 -5.66
N TRP A 76 -4.83 2.11 -6.28
CA TRP A 76 -5.20 1.57 -7.58
C TRP A 76 -4.84 2.62 -8.62
N GLU A 77 -3.74 2.42 -9.34
CA GLU A 77 -3.21 3.44 -10.26
C GLU A 77 -4.22 3.85 -11.33
N SER A 78 -4.96 2.88 -11.89
CA SER A 78 -6.06 3.13 -12.83
C SER A 78 -7.38 3.56 -12.20
N ALA A 79 -7.40 3.89 -10.91
CA ALA A 79 -8.54 4.51 -10.24
C ALA A 79 -8.30 6.00 -9.95
N ARG A 80 -7.29 6.62 -10.54
CA ARG A 80 -7.08 8.07 -10.45
C ARG A 80 -7.77 8.74 -11.64
N HIS A 81 -9.06 8.99 -11.54
CA HIS A 81 -9.77 9.77 -12.56
C HIS A 81 -10.09 11.15 -12.02
N ARG A 82 -10.09 12.18 -12.89
CA ARG A 82 -10.45 13.54 -12.47
C ARG A 82 -11.88 13.60 -11.93
N GLU A 83 -12.74 12.73 -12.44
CA GLU A 83 -14.16 12.65 -12.12
C GLU A 83 -14.47 11.35 -11.40
N ARG A 84 -14.97 11.47 -10.16
CA ARG A 84 -15.37 10.36 -9.29
C ARG A 84 -16.38 9.42 -9.95
N PHE A 85 -17.20 9.90 -10.88
CA PHE A 85 -18.17 9.08 -11.60
C PHE A 85 -17.52 7.86 -12.26
N TYR A 86 -16.41 8.05 -12.97
CA TYR A 86 -15.73 6.96 -13.67
C TYR A 86 -15.12 5.95 -12.70
N GLU A 87 -14.57 6.42 -11.57
CA GLU A 87 -14.04 5.53 -10.53
C GLU A 87 -15.13 4.63 -9.95
N VAL A 88 -16.32 5.17 -9.70
CA VAL A 88 -17.48 4.41 -9.21
C VAL A 88 -17.91 3.36 -10.24
N VAL A 89 -18.01 3.74 -11.52
CA VAL A 89 -18.37 2.81 -12.61
C VAL A 89 -17.34 1.69 -12.71
N LEU A 90 -16.04 2.01 -12.73
CA LEU A 90 -14.95 1.04 -12.81
C LEU A 90 -14.94 0.08 -11.63
N CYS A 91 -15.12 0.59 -10.40
CA CYS A 91 -15.21 -0.25 -9.21
C CYS A 91 -16.37 -1.24 -9.30
N ARG A 92 -17.56 -0.79 -9.70
CA ARG A 92 -18.74 -1.67 -9.90
C ARG A 92 -18.50 -2.72 -10.97
N LEU A 93 -17.92 -2.33 -12.11
CA LEU A 93 -17.61 -3.26 -13.20
C LEU A 93 -16.62 -4.34 -12.77
N ARG A 94 -15.57 -3.98 -12.02
CA ARG A 94 -14.54 -4.90 -11.52
C ARG A 94 -15.16 -6.00 -10.65
N ILE A 95 -15.93 -5.62 -9.63
CA ILE A 95 -16.56 -6.59 -8.71
C ILE A 95 -17.81 -7.28 -9.31
N GLY A 96 -18.12 -7.01 -10.57
CA GLY A 96 -19.26 -7.62 -11.25
C GLY A 96 -20.59 -7.14 -10.70
N HIS A 97 -20.76 -5.85 -10.43
CA HIS A 97 -22.06 -5.23 -10.10
C HIS A 97 -22.69 -4.68 -11.38
N THR A 98 -23.23 -5.57 -12.20
CA THR A 98 -23.92 -5.23 -13.44
C THR A 98 -25.38 -5.69 -13.38
N ARG A 99 -26.18 -5.29 -14.37
CA ARG A 99 -27.56 -5.77 -14.48
C ARG A 99 -27.64 -7.29 -14.62
N LEU A 100 -26.66 -7.92 -15.26
CA LEU A 100 -26.63 -9.38 -15.44
C LEU A 100 -26.47 -10.12 -14.11
N THR A 101 -25.58 -9.64 -13.24
CA THR A 101 -25.23 -10.34 -11.98
C THR A 101 -26.02 -9.85 -10.77
N HIS A 102 -26.57 -8.62 -10.79
CA HIS A 102 -27.29 -8.02 -9.66
C HIS A 102 -28.71 -7.57 -10.00
N GLY A 103 -29.15 -7.66 -11.26
CA GLY A 103 -30.50 -7.27 -11.65
C GLY A 103 -31.58 -8.06 -10.91
N HIS A 104 -31.36 -9.37 -10.73
CA HIS A 104 -32.28 -10.25 -10.00
C HIS A 104 -32.53 -9.79 -8.55
N LEU A 105 -31.51 -9.24 -7.86
CA LEU A 105 -31.66 -8.69 -6.51
C LEU A 105 -32.58 -7.46 -6.46
N LEU A 106 -32.61 -6.66 -7.54
CA LEU A 106 -33.46 -5.47 -7.63
C LEU A 106 -34.90 -5.83 -8.03
N SER A 107 -35.07 -6.89 -8.84
CA SER A 107 -36.37 -7.39 -9.27
C SER A 107 -37.02 -8.37 -8.29
N GLY A 108 -36.26 -8.91 -7.34
CA GLY A 108 -36.69 -10.00 -6.46
C GLY A 108 -36.82 -11.35 -7.19
N GLU A 109 -36.09 -11.51 -8.28
CA GLU A 109 -36.05 -12.73 -9.10
C GLU A 109 -34.90 -13.64 -8.66
N ASP A 110 -34.91 -14.90 -9.13
CA ASP A 110 -33.81 -15.83 -8.92
C ASP A 110 -32.56 -15.42 -9.70
N ALA A 111 -31.38 -15.76 -9.17
CA ALA A 111 -30.12 -15.46 -9.82
C ALA A 111 -30.02 -16.18 -11.18
N PRO A 112 -29.66 -15.46 -12.27
CA PRO A 112 -29.52 -16.11 -13.56
C PRO A 112 -28.36 -17.10 -13.55
N GLU A 113 -28.56 -18.25 -14.21
CA GLU A 113 -27.57 -19.31 -14.31
C GLU A 113 -26.78 -19.24 -15.61
N CYS A 114 -25.54 -19.72 -15.58
CA CYS A 114 -24.71 -19.85 -16.76
C CYS A 114 -25.18 -21.03 -17.62
N VAL A 115 -25.47 -20.78 -18.90
CA VAL A 115 -25.93 -21.80 -19.86
C VAL A 115 -24.95 -22.96 -20.10
N HIS A 116 -23.68 -22.80 -19.74
CA HIS A 116 -22.64 -23.81 -19.97
C HIS A 116 -22.32 -24.65 -18.74
N CYS A 117 -22.46 -24.11 -17.53
CA CYS A 117 -22.12 -24.82 -16.29
C CYS A 117 -23.26 -24.91 -15.27
N ASN A 118 -24.44 -24.33 -15.54
CA ASN A 118 -25.61 -24.30 -14.66
C ASN A 118 -25.31 -23.83 -13.23
N LEU A 119 -24.34 -22.91 -13.09
CA LEU A 119 -24.02 -22.25 -11.83
C LEU A 119 -24.54 -20.80 -11.86
N PRO A 120 -24.95 -20.24 -10.71
CA PRO A 120 -25.37 -18.84 -10.62
C PRO A 120 -24.26 -17.88 -11.09
N LEU A 121 -24.64 -16.90 -11.91
CA LEU A 121 -23.70 -15.90 -12.45
C LEU A 121 -23.18 -14.97 -11.34
N LYS A 122 -21.94 -15.24 -10.89
CA LYS A 122 -21.27 -14.42 -9.86
C LYS A 122 -20.43 -13.27 -10.41
N TYR A 123 -19.94 -13.37 -11.64
CA TYR A 123 -19.01 -12.43 -12.27
C TYR A 123 -19.43 -12.11 -13.71
N ASN A 124 -18.98 -10.97 -14.25
CA ASN A 124 -19.30 -10.54 -15.62
C ASN A 124 -18.68 -11.43 -16.71
N VAL A 125 -17.60 -12.16 -16.36
CA VAL A 125 -16.92 -13.10 -17.24
C VAL A 125 -16.82 -14.42 -16.48
N HIS A 126 -17.52 -15.45 -16.95
CA HIS A 126 -17.24 -16.83 -16.54
C HIS A 126 -16.21 -17.37 -17.52
N THR A 127 -14.96 -17.42 -17.08
CA THR A 127 -13.90 -18.14 -17.79
C THR A 127 -14.14 -19.63 -17.60
N HIS A 128 -14.43 -20.32 -18.72
CA HIS A 128 -14.49 -21.77 -18.81
C HIS A 128 -13.09 -22.38 -18.88
#